data_AF-A0A3B9IA34-F1
#
_entry.id   AF-A0A3B9IA34-F1
#
_cell.length_a   1.000
_cell.length_b   1.000
_cell.length_c   1.000
_cell.angle_alpha   90.00
_cell.angle_beta   90.00
_cell.angle_gamma   90.00
#
_symmetry.space_group_name_H-M   'P 1'
#
loop_
_entity.id
_entity.type
_entity.pdbx_description
1 polymer ?
#
loop_
_entity_poly.entity_id
_entity_poly.type
_entity_poly.pdbx_seq_one_letter_code
_entity_poly.pdbx_strand_id
1 'polypeptide(L)'
;MNYLRKNSNEFQSGYTGCYLKPATCPHCGTGTDAVSTAREIFAYSGSSNLLLSAAKCTSCHRTFFFANLRESGNSDAEVVCMYPDKNIVYENDTLKKVSPRFIRMYNQALYAEKNGDTELAAIGYCTALTTLIKDYAIGVLGKPAEEVASRNLYQVIGDYLLQKELINTPDLIRILGDDYVHYNDRYPTRDLVILKGYMEIFLKQIEMQLLIRSADDVTLKSDIDRVEMKEG
;
A
#
# COMPACT_ATOMS: atom_id res chain seq x y z
N MET A 1 -9.69 -5.81 -2.11
CA MET A 1 -10.30 -6.49 -3.28
C MET A 1 -11.74 -6.82 -2.93
N ASN A 2 -12.69 -6.67 -3.85
CA ASN A 2 -14.09 -7.02 -3.61
C ASN A 2 -14.33 -8.51 -3.92
N TYR A 3 -15.22 -9.15 -3.17
CA TYR A 3 -15.57 -10.56 -3.31
C TYR A 3 -17.07 -10.77 -3.41
N LEU A 4 -17.48 -11.77 -4.20
CA LEU A 4 -18.82 -12.32 -4.26
C LEU A 4 -18.88 -13.54 -3.33
N ARG A 5 -19.91 -13.62 -2.48
CA ARG A 5 -20.23 -14.85 -1.75
C ARG A 5 -20.93 -15.83 -2.70
N LYS A 6 -20.40 -17.04 -2.81
CA LYS A 6 -20.93 -18.13 -3.67
C LYS A 6 -21.09 -19.40 -2.85
N ASN A 7 -22.00 -20.29 -3.24
CA ASN A 7 -22.32 -21.46 -2.42
C ASN A 7 -21.23 -22.54 -2.57
N SER A 8 -20.71 -23.04 -1.44
CA SER A 8 -19.67 -24.08 -1.44
C SER A 8 -20.12 -25.41 -2.07
N ASN A 9 -21.43 -25.64 -2.19
CA ASN A 9 -22.01 -26.76 -2.93
C ASN A 9 -21.65 -26.77 -4.42
N GLU A 10 -21.16 -25.65 -4.97
CA GLU A 10 -20.60 -25.59 -6.33
C GLU A 10 -19.29 -26.39 -6.50
N PHE A 11 -18.58 -26.67 -5.39
CA PHE A 11 -17.37 -27.49 -5.40
C PHE A 11 -17.69 -28.97 -5.23
N GLN A 12 -18.57 -29.30 -4.29
CA GLN A 12 -18.98 -30.67 -4.03
C GLN A 12 -20.38 -30.70 -3.42
N SER A 13 -21.22 -31.61 -3.92
CA SER A 13 -22.56 -31.81 -3.39
C SER A 13 -22.54 -32.11 -1.89
N GLY A 14 -23.36 -31.39 -1.11
CA GLY A 14 -23.47 -31.54 0.34
C GLY A 14 -22.57 -30.61 1.15
N TYR A 15 -21.69 -29.84 0.51
CA TYR A 15 -20.96 -28.78 1.21
C TYR A 15 -21.91 -27.65 1.58
N THR A 16 -21.92 -27.28 2.85
CA THR A 16 -22.66 -26.13 3.40
C THR A 16 -21.77 -24.89 3.46
N GLY A 17 -22.40 -23.71 3.57
CA GLY A 17 -21.71 -22.42 3.67
C GLY A 17 -21.33 -21.81 2.31
N CYS A 18 -20.54 -20.75 2.37
CA CYS A 18 -20.11 -19.97 1.20
C CYS A 18 -18.59 -19.97 1.02
N TYR A 19 -18.13 -19.79 -0.21
CA TYR A 19 -16.76 -19.40 -0.54
C TYR A 19 -16.72 -17.99 -1.12
N LEU A 20 -15.55 -17.36 -1.09
CA LEU A 20 -15.34 -16.03 -1.64
C LEU A 20 -14.72 -16.12 -3.04
N LYS A 21 -15.41 -15.50 -4.00
CA LYS A 21 -15.00 -15.40 -5.39
C LYS A 21 -14.58 -13.97 -5.73
N PRO A 22 -13.42 -13.73 -6.37
CA PRO A 22 -13.04 -12.41 -6.87
C PRO A 22 -14.16 -11.72 -7.67
N ALA A 23 -14.63 -10.55 -7.19
CA ALA A 23 -15.61 -9.72 -7.91
C ALA A 23 -14.97 -8.81 -8.97
N THR A 24 -13.65 -8.87 -9.12
CA THR A 24 -12.86 -8.03 -10.01
C THR A 24 -11.71 -8.84 -10.56
N CYS A 25 -11.46 -8.76 -11.87
CA CYS A 25 -10.38 -9.51 -12.50
C CYS A 25 -9.03 -9.08 -11.91
N PRO A 26 -8.19 -10.02 -11.42
CA PRO A 26 -6.88 -9.69 -10.88
C PRO A 26 -5.89 -9.15 -11.91
N HIS A 27 -6.09 -9.45 -13.20
CA HIS A 27 -5.21 -8.95 -14.27
C HIS A 27 -5.54 -7.51 -14.68
N CYS A 28 -6.81 -7.20 -14.94
CA CYS A 28 -7.18 -5.94 -15.62
C CYS A 28 -8.04 -4.98 -14.80
N GLY A 29 -8.46 -5.36 -13.58
CA GLY A 29 -9.27 -4.45 -12.76
C GLY A 29 -10.75 -4.35 -13.13
N THR A 30 -11.20 -4.96 -14.23
CA THR A 30 -12.63 -4.96 -14.60
C THR A 30 -13.46 -5.80 -13.62
N GLY A 31 -14.62 -5.29 -13.20
CA GLY A 31 -15.60 -6.05 -12.43
C GLY A 31 -16.01 -7.33 -13.15
N THR A 32 -16.10 -8.46 -12.44
CA THR A 32 -16.37 -9.76 -13.07
C THR A 32 -17.05 -10.73 -12.12
N ASP A 33 -17.93 -11.57 -12.66
CA ASP A 33 -18.40 -12.82 -12.04
C ASP A 33 -17.99 -14.02 -12.92
N ALA A 34 -16.73 -14.02 -13.38
CA ALA A 34 -16.21 -14.99 -14.34
C ALA A 34 -16.52 -16.44 -13.94
N VAL A 35 -17.15 -17.20 -14.84
CA VAL A 35 -17.47 -18.62 -14.59
C VAL A 35 -16.18 -19.40 -14.34
N SER A 36 -16.16 -20.23 -13.29
CA SER A 36 -15.01 -21.09 -13.01
C SER A 36 -14.87 -22.13 -14.13
N THR A 37 -13.69 -22.19 -14.72
CA THR A 37 -13.32 -23.15 -15.77
C THR A 37 -12.84 -24.48 -15.19
N ALA A 38 -12.36 -24.47 -13.94
CA ALA A 38 -11.99 -25.66 -13.19
C ALA A 38 -12.20 -25.42 -11.69
N ARG A 39 -12.49 -26.50 -10.97
CA ARG A 39 -12.60 -26.51 -9.49
C ARG A 39 -11.97 -27.79 -8.96
N GLU A 40 -11.21 -27.70 -7.89
CA GLU A 40 -10.58 -28.83 -7.22
C GLU A 40 -10.62 -28.67 -5.70
N ILE A 41 -10.62 -29.79 -4.98
CA ILE A 41 -10.60 -29.83 -3.51
C ILE A 41 -9.38 -30.62 -3.05
N PHE A 42 -8.60 -30.03 -2.15
CA PHE A 42 -7.43 -30.68 -1.54
C PHE A 42 -7.56 -30.68 -0.02
N ALA A 43 -7.18 -31.78 0.63
CA ALA A 43 -7.02 -31.80 2.07
C ALA A 43 -5.86 -30.87 2.47
N TYR A 44 -6.06 -30.03 3.50
CA TYR A 44 -5.04 -29.09 3.99
C TYR A 44 -4.40 -29.58 5.28
N SER A 45 -5.21 -29.70 6.34
CA SER A 45 -4.78 -30.18 7.65
C SER A 45 -6.01 -30.67 8.43
N GLY A 46 -5.91 -31.82 9.09
CA GLY A 46 -7.05 -32.43 9.80
C GLY A 46 -8.27 -32.59 8.89
N SER A 47 -9.38 -31.96 9.26
CA SER A 47 -10.64 -31.90 8.50
C SER A 47 -10.81 -30.64 7.64
N SER A 48 -9.77 -29.80 7.55
CA SER A 48 -9.77 -28.57 6.76
C SER A 48 -9.45 -28.85 5.28
N ASN A 49 -10.13 -28.15 4.37
CA ASN A 49 -10.01 -28.34 2.92
C ASN A 49 -9.67 -27.03 2.20
N LEU A 50 -8.83 -27.13 1.17
CA LEU A 50 -8.57 -26.07 0.20
C LEU A 50 -9.48 -26.23 -1.01
N LEU A 51 -10.25 -25.20 -1.32
CA LEU A 51 -11.16 -25.08 -2.45
C LEU A 51 -10.51 -24.22 -3.53
N LEU A 52 -9.98 -24.84 -4.59
CA LEU A 52 -9.27 -24.16 -5.68
C LEU A 52 -10.19 -23.93 -6.87
N SER A 53 -10.20 -22.72 -7.40
CA SER A 53 -10.93 -22.38 -8.63
C SER A 53 -10.02 -21.66 -9.61
N ALA A 54 -10.09 -22.08 -10.88
CA ALA A 54 -9.60 -21.30 -12.01
C ALA A 54 -10.79 -20.67 -12.73
N ALA A 55 -10.68 -19.42 -13.14
CA ALA A 55 -11.71 -18.71 -13.90
C ALA A 55 -11.07 -17.85 -15.01
N LYS A 56 -11.82 -17.62 -16.10
CA LYS A 56 -11.35 -16.81 -17.24
C LYS A 56 -12.08 -15.48 -17.29
N CYS A 57 -11.33 -14.37 -17.27
CA CYS A 57 -11.92 -13.04 -17.37
C CYS A 57 -12.62 -12.84 -18.73
N THR A 58 -13.81 -12.27 -18.72
CA THR A 58 -14.56 -11.95 -19.95
C THR A 58 -14.05 -10.70 -20.66
N SER A 59 -13.31 -9.83 -19.97
CA SER A 59 -12.75 -8.58 -20.52
C SER A 59 -11.36 -8.79 -21.13
N CYS A 60 -10.37 -9.21 -20.32
CA CYS A 60 -9.00 -9.39 -20.80
C CYS A 60 -8.66 -10.82 -21.27
N HIS A 61 -9.62 -11.76 -21.16
CA HIS A 61 -9.47 -13.17 -21.55
C HIS A 61 -8.34 -13.96 -20.88
N ARG A 62 -7.68 -13.38 -19.87
CA ARG A 62 -6.67 -14.07 -19.06
C ARG A 62 -7.32 -14.94 -17.99
N THR A 63 -6.75 -16.12 -17.78
CA THR A 63 -7.11 -17.01 -16.67
C THR A 63 -6.49 -16.51 -15.39
N PHE A 64 -7.25 -16.59 -14.30
CA PHE A 64 -6.79 -16.35 -12.95
C PHE A 64 -7.20 -17.51 -12.06
N PHE A 65 -6.46 -17.74 -10.99
CA PHE A 65 -6.82 -18.73 -9.98
C PHE A 65 -7.07 -18.04 -8.64
N PHE A 66 -7.89 -18.66 -7.81
CA PHE A 66 -8.06 -18.30 -6.41
C PHE A 66 -8.35 -19.56 -5.58
N ALA A 67 -7.90 -19.56 -4.33
CA ALA A 67 -8.13 -20.64 -3.38
C ALA A 67 -8.80 -20.10 -2.12
N ASN A 68 -9.72 -20.89 -1.57
CA ASN A 68 -10.32 -20.63 -0.27
C ASN A 68 -9.99 -21.79 0.69
N LEU A 69 -9.73 -21.49 1.95
CA LEU A 69 -9.57 -22.46 3.02
C LEU A 69 -10.88 -22.59 3.80
N ARG A 70 -11.38 -23.82 3.89
CA ARG A 70 -12.52 -24.19 4.72
C ARG A 70 -12.01 -24.93 5.94
N GLU A 71 -11.97 -24.24 7.07
CA GLU A 71 -11.49 -24.80 8.34
C GLU A 71 -12.46 -25.82 8.95
N SER A 72 -11.91 -26.73 9.76
CA SER A 72 -12.72 -27.67 10.54
C SER A 72 -13.73 -26.93 11.44
N GLY A 73 -14.99 -27.32 11.35
CA GLY A 73 -16.07 -26.71 12.13
C GLY A 73 -16.60 -25.38 11.55
N ASN A 74 -15.97 -24.83 10.51
CA ASN A 74 -16.51 -23.71 9.76
C ASN A 74 -17.20 -24.19 8.48
N SER A 75 -18.39 -23.66 8.20
CA SER A 75 -19.08 -23.92 6.93
C SER A 75 -18.61 -22.98 5.82
N ASP A 76 -18.29 -21.72 6.16
CA ASP A 76 -17.77 -20.74 5.23
C ASP A 76 -16.27 -20.97 5.00
N ALA A 77 -15.81 -20.66 3.78
CA ALA A 77 -14.43 -20.75 3.35
C ALA A 77 -13.87 -19.35 3.08
N GLU A 78 -12.62 -19.11 3.51
CA GLU A 78 -11.95 -17.81 3.45
C GLU A 78 -10.87 -17.80 2.37
N VAL A 79 -10.67 -16.68 1.66
CA VAL A 79 -9.64 -16.58 0.62
C VAL A 79 -8.26 -16.71 1.25
N VAL A 80 -7.42 -17.59 0.69
CA VAL A 80 -6.02 -17.74 1.12
C VAL A 80 -5.02 -17.29 0.08
N CYS A 81 -5.29 -17.47 -1.21
CA CYS A 81 -4.40 -16.98 -2.26
C CYS A 81 -5.11 -16.83 -3.59
N MET A 82 -4.47 -16.11 -4.50
CA MET A 82 -4.92 -15.92 -5.87
C MET A 82 -3.77 -15.56 -6.81
N TYR A 83 -3.95 -15.79 -8.10
CA TYR A 83 -3.01 -15.35 -9.13
C TYR A 83 -3.70 -14.61 -10.30
N PRO A 84 -3.14 -13.48 -10.76
CA PRO A 84 -2.07 -12.75 -10.11
C PRO A 84 -2.56 -12.28 -8.75
N ASP A 85 -1.66 -12.33 -7.77
CA ASP A 85 -1.95 -11.68 -6.51
C ASP A 85 -2.07 -10.20 -6.83
N LYS A 86 -3.28 -9.65 -6.65
CA LYS A 86 -3.47 -8.22 -6.70
C LYS A 86 -2.87 -7.66 -5.43
N ASN A 87 -1.55 -7.55 -5.44
CA ASN A 87 -0.87 -6.71 -4.53
C ASN A 87 -1.48 -5.32 -4.67
N ILE A 88 -2.13 -4.83 -3.60
CA ILE A 88 -2.27 -3.40 -3.39
C ILE A 88 -0.85 -2.85 -3.59
N VAL A 89 -0.65 -2.10 -4.67
CA VAL A 89 0.58 -1.38 -4.94
C VAL A 89 0.27 0.08 -4.67
N TYR A 90 1.07 0.72 -3.85
CA TYR A 90 1.03 2.15 -3.68
C TYR A 90 1.64 2.82 -4.91
N GLU A 91 0.85 3.66 -5.57
CA GLU A 91 1.30 4.50 -6.68
C GLU A 91 0.92 5.95 -6.40
N ASN A 92 1.86 6.86 -6.70
CA ASN A 92 1.64 8.30 -6.66
C ASN A 92 2.61 8.95 -7.64
N ASP A 93 2.11 9.46 -8.77
CA ASP A 93 2.96 10.02 -9.82
C ASP A 93 3.71 11.29 -9.38
N THR A 94 3.09 12.10 -8.53
CA THR A 94 3.69 13.32 -7.97
C THR A 94 4.91 12.99 -7.12
N LEU A 95 4.75 12.06 -6.17
CA LEU A 95 5.83 11.63 -5.29
C LEU A 95 6.87 10.79 -6.03
N LYS A 96 6.47 9.98 -7.03
CA LYS A 96 7.39 9.16 -7.83
C LYS A 96 8.39 9.99 -8.63
N LYS A 97 8.01 11.19 -9.08
CA LYS A 97 8.91 12.14 -9.76
C LYS A 97 10.02 12.63 -8.82
N VAL A 98 9.73 12.77 -7.52
CA VAL A 98 10.68 13.25 -6.51
C VAL A 98 11.49 12.10 -5.92
N SER A 99 10.83 11.02 -5.54
CA SER A 99 11.44 9.87 -4.87
C SER A 99 10.89 8.55 -5.44
N PRO A 100 11.43 8.05 -6.56
CA PRO A 100 11.09 6.72 -7.06
C PRO A 100 11.54 5.62 -6.08
N ARG A 101 12.53 5.91 -5.22
CA ARG A 101 13.00 5.00 -4.16
C ARG A 101 11.96 4.85 -3.06
N PHE A 102 11.32 5.94 -2.64
CA PHE A 102 10.19 5.89 -1.71
C PHE A 102 9.09 4.94 -2.21
N ILE A 103 8.66 5.06 -3.47
CA ILE A 103 7.63 4.17 -4.04
C ILE A 103 8.02 2.70 -3.89
N ARG A 104 9.28 2.35 -4.19
CA ARG A 104 9.75 0.95 -4.05
C ARG A 104 9.73 0.49 -2.58
N MET A 105 10.26 1.29 -1.67
CA MET A 105 10.38 0.92 -0.25
C MET A 105 9.02 0.85 0.44
N TYR A 106 8.12 1.79 0.14
CA TYR A 106 6.75 1.76 0.64
C TYR A 106 6.02 0.49 0.21
N ASN A 107 6.20 0.07 -1.05
CA ASN A 107 5.60 -1.17 -1.55
C ASN A 107 6.21 -2.44 -0.92
N GLN A 108 7.49 -2.42 -0.55
CA GLN A 108 8.10 -3.52 0.22
C GLN A 108 7.53 -3.59 1.65
N ALA A 109 7.34 -2.44 2.30
CA ALA A 109 6.69 -2.37 3.61
C ALA A 109 5.23 -2.85 3.56
N LEU A 110 4.50 -2.46 2.51
CA LEU A 110 3.14 -2.90 2.26
C LEU A 110 3.04 -4.41 1.99
N TYR A 111 4.05 -5.01 1.36
CA TYR A 111 4.14 -6.45 1.20
C TYR A 111 4.38 -7.17 2.53
N ALA A 112 5.30 -6.67 3.36
CA ALA A 112 5.52 -7.20 4.72
C ALA A 112 4.24 -7.12 5.57
N GLU A 113 3.54 -5.99 5.55
CA GLU A 113 2.26 -5.82 6.28
C GLU A 113 1.24 -6.89 5.89
N LYS A 114 1.08 -7.16 4.59
CA LYS A 114 0.11 -8.15 4.11
C LYS A 114 0.42 -9.58 4.55
N ASN A 115 1.70 -9.91 4.73
CA ASN A 115 2.12 -11.22 5.20
C ASN A 115 2.03 -11.35 6.73
N GLY A 116 1.64 -10.29 7.44
CA GLY A 116 1.57 -10.26 8.90
C GLY A 116 2.91 -9.89 9.57
N ASP A 117 3.94 -9.56 8.80
CA ASP A 117 5.28 -9.17 9.28
C ASP A 117 5.27 -7.72 9.79
N THR A 118 4.53 -7.48 10.89
CA THR A 118 4.16 -6.15 11.37
C THR A 118 5.37 -5.29 11.74
N GLU A 119 6.38 -5.87 12.39
CA GLU A 119 7.63 -5.17 12.76
C GLU A 119 8.42 -4.74 11.52
N LEU A 120 8.57 -5.65 10.55
CA LEU A 120 9.27 -5.37 9.30
C LEU A 120 8.53 -4.32 8.47
N ALA A 121 7.19 -4.38 8.47
CA ALA A 121 6.35 -3.37 7.84
C ALA A 121 6.57 -1.99 8.46
N ALA A 122 6.55 -1.88 9.79
CA ALA A 122 6.77 -0.61 10.49
C ALA A 122 8.16 -0.03 10.19
N ILE A 123 9.22 -0.84 10.26
CA ILE A 123 10.59 -0.44 9.90
C ILE A 123 10.64 0.04 8.44
N GLY A 124 10.04 -0.72 7.52
CA GLY A 124 9.98 -0.40 6.11
C GLY A 124 9.26 0.93 5.84
N TYR A 125 8.14 1.17 6.52
CA TYR A 125 7.36 2.39 6.42
C TYR A 125 8.11 3.62 6.92
N CYS A 126 8.73 3.55 8.10
CA CYS A 126 9.57 4.62 8.64
C CYS A 126 10.75 4.94 7.71
N THR A 127 11.41 3.91 7.19
CA THR A 127 12.54 4.09 6.27
C THR A 127 12.10 4.69 4.94
N ALA A 128 10.94 4.27 4.41
CA ALA A 128 10.37 4.84 3.20
C ALA A 128 10.04 6.33 3.39
N LEU A 129 9.35 6.69 4.47
CA LEU A 129 9.01 8.08 4.77
C LEU A 129 10.27 8.95 4.94
N THR A 130 11.27 8.46 5.66
CA THR A 130 12.56 9.14 5.81
C THR A 130 13.19 9.43 4.45
N THR A 131 13.20 8.42 3.58
CA THR A 131 13.74 8.55 2.21
C THR A 131 13.01 9.62 1.42
N LEU A 132 11.67 9.63 1.46
CA LEU A 132 10.88 10.64 0.76
C LEU A 132 11.19 12.06 1.25
N ILE A 133 11.21 12.28 2.57
CA ILE A 133 11.44 13.61 3.12
C ILE A 133 12.86 14.10 2.78
N LYS A 134 13.86 13.20 2.82
CA LYS A 134 15.23 13.53 2.41
C LYS A 134 15.33 13.90 0.93
N ASP A 135 14.73 13.10 0.05
CA ASP A 135 14.71 13.36 -1.39
C ASP A 135 13.97 14.67 -1.70
N TYR A 136 12.87 14.95 -1.00
CA TYR A 136 12.15 16.22 -1.06
C TYR A 136 13.01 17.41 -0.59
N ALA A 137 13.71 17.27 0.54
CA ALA A 137 14.57 18.33 1.07
C ALA A 137 15.71 18.69 0.10
N ILE A 138 16.35 17.68 -0.52
CA ILE A 138 17.44 17.89 -1.47
C ILE A 138 16.91 18.42 -2.79
N GLY A 139 15.97 17.69 -3.41
CA GLY A 139 15.52 17.97 -4.78
C GLY A 139 14.58 19.15 -4.91
N VAL A 140 13.88 19.53 -3.84
CA VAL A 140 12.80 20.53 -3.91
C VAL A 140 13.05 21.72 -2.97
N LEU A 141 13.61 21.50 -1.79
CA LEU A 141 13.97 22.58 -0.86
C LEU A 141 15.41 23.09 -1.05
N GLY A 142 16.21 22.47 -1.93
CA GLY A 142 17.58 22.87 -2.20
C GLY A 142 18.54 22.69 -1.02
N LYS A 143 18.27 21.73 -0.12
CA LYS A 143 19.12 21.47 1.05
C LYS A 143 20.38 20.67 0.67
N PRO A 144 21.53 20.94 1.31
CA PRO A 144 22.76 20.19 1.04
C PRO A 144 22.60 18.70 1.35
N ALA A 145 22.98 17.83 0.41
CA ALA A 145 22.83 16.38 0.56
C ALA A 145 23.59 15.82 1.77
N GLU A 146 24.80 16.34 2.05
CA GLU A 146 25.62 15.94 3.20
C GLU A 146 24.92 16.22 4.53
N GLU A 147 24.25 17.37 4.66
CA GLU A 147 23.49 17.75 5.85
C GLU A 147 22.24 16.87 6.02
N VAL A 148 21.54 16.59 4.92
CA VAL A 148 20.29 15.83 4.93
C VAL A 148 20.56 14.34 5.20
N ALA A 149 21.67 13.79 4.72
CA ALA A 149 21.98 12.36 4.79
C ALA A 149 22.08 11.84 6.23
N SER A 150 22.67 12.61 7.15
CA SER A 150 22.88 12.20 8.54
C SER A 150 21.63 12.32 9.42
N ARG A 151 20.55 12.96 8.95
CA ARG A 151 19.35 13.19 9.75
C ARG A 151 18.49 11.93 9.89
N ASN A 152 17.98 11.65 11.09
CA ASN A 152 17.02 10.57 11.32
C ASN A 152 15.57 11.01 10.98
N LEU A 153 14.61 10.08 11.07
CA LEU A 153 13.21 10.36 10.70
C LEU A 153 12.62 11.53 11.51
N TYR A 154 12.87 11.54 12.82
CA TYR A 154 12.44 12.61 13.71
C TYR A 154 12.97 13.97 13.20
N GLN A 155 14.29 14.07 13.00
CA GLN A 155 14.91 15.31 12.51
C GLN A 155 14.32 15.75 11.17
N VAL A 156 14.24 14.86 10.16
CA VAL A 156 13.75 15.27 8.83
C VAL A 156 12.28 15.73 8.86
N ILE A 157 11.43 15.17 9.71
CA ILE A 157 10.05 15.66 9.92
C ILE A 157 10.08 17.07 10.50
N GLY A 158 10.83 17.28 11.59
CA GLY A 158 10.90 18.57 12.29
C GLY A 158 11.55 19.67 11.47
N ASP A 159 12.50 19.33 10.60
CA ASP A 159 13.26 20.32 9.82
C ASP A 159 12.55 20.71 8.53
N TYR A 160 11.94 19.75 7.83
CA TYR A 160 11.54 19.91 6.43
C TYR A 160 10.04 19.88 6.17
N LEU A 161 9.21 19.56 7.17
CA LEU A 161 7.75 19.62 7.06
C LEU A 161 7.18 20.84 7.81
N LEU A 162 6.00 21.33 7.39
CA LEU A 162 5.37 22.54 7.96
C LEU A 162 4.68 22.26 9.30
N GLN A 163 4.19 21.03 9.53
CA GLN A 163 3.40 20.68 10.71
C GLN A 163 4.32 20.10 11.80
N LYS A 164 5.32 20.88 12.18
CA LYS A 164 6.40 20.45 13.11
C LYS A 164 5.85 20.01 14.47
N GLU A 165 4.73 20.56 14.88
CA GLU A 165 4.04 20.22 16.13
C GLU A 165 3.62 18.74 16.19
N LEU A 166 3.35 18.10 15.04
CA LEU A 166 2.99 16.68 14.98
C LEU A 166 4.11 15.78 15.49
N ILE A 167 5.36 16.25 15.46
CA ILE A 167 6.50 15.53 15.99
C ILE A 167 6.49 15.40 17.51
N ASN A 168 5.79 16.31 18.18
CA ASN A 168 5.73 16.37 19.64
C ASN A 168 4.52 15.61 20.19
N THR A 169 3.75 14.90 19.35
CA THR A 169 2.64 14.10 19.85
C THR A 169 3.18 12.87 20.60
N PRO A 170 2.62 12.51 21.76
CA PRO A 170 3.07 11.36 22.53
C PRO A 170 3.11 10.05 21.72
N ASP A 171 2.13 9.88 20.83
CA ASP A 171 2.07 8.72 19.93
C ASP A 171 3.24 8.70 18.96
N LEU A 172 3.58 9.83 18.33
CA LEU A 172 4.65 9.86 17.34
C LEU A 172 6.04 9.80 17.99
N ILE A 173 6.24 10.39 19.17
CA ILE A 173 7.48 10.22 19.95
C ILE A 173 7.70 8.75 20.29
N ARG A 174 6.64 8.06 20.74
CA ARG A 174 6.71 6.63 21.05
C ARG A 174 6.96 5.76 19.81
N ILE A 175 6.41 6.16 18.66
CA ILE A 175 6.47 5.40 17.40
C ILE A 175 7.73 5.72 16.57
N LEU A 176 8.30 6.92 16.66
CA LEU A 176 9.42 7.37 15.84
C LEU A 176 10.69 7.67 16.64
N GLY A 177 10.61 7.71 17.97
CA GLY A 177 11.80 7.66 18.83
C GLY A 177 12.59 6.40 18.51
N ASP A 178 13.91 6.45 18.67
CA ASP A 178 14.90 5.41 18.28
C ASP A 178 14.64 3.99 18.86
N ASP A 179 13.53 3.78 19.56
CA ASP A 179 13.18 2.61 20.38
C ASP A 179 11.91 1.86 19.93
N TYR A 180 11.54 1.87 18.65
CA TYR A 180 10.50 0.94 18.14
C TYR A 180 10.82 -0.54 18.42
N VAL A 181 12.07 -0.83 18.83
CA VAL A 181 12.64 -2.16 19.06
C VAL A 181 12.73 -2.51 20.56
N HIS A 182 12.23 -1.68 21.48
CA HIS A 182 12.26 -2.02 22.90
C HIS A 182 11.15 -3.00 23.30
N TYR A 183 11.44 -4.30 23.10
CA TYR A 183 11.19 -5.54 23.90
C TYR A 183 9.86 -5.76 24.65
N ASN A 184 8.95 -4.80 24.75
CA ASN A 184 7.80 -4.83 25.66
C ASN A 184 6.49 -4.37 24.98
N ASP A 185 6.43 -4.41 23.65
CA ASP A 185 5.28 -3.95 22.89
C ASP A 185 4.09 -4.89 23.06
N ARG A 186 3.08 -4.41 23.79
CA ARG A 186 1.85 -5.13 24.02
C ARG A 186 0.89 -5.06 22.81
N TYR A 187 1.11 -4.17 21.82
CA TYR A 187 0.14 -3.88 20.75
C TYR A 187 0.74 -3.43 19.38
N PRO A 188 1.56 -4.24 18.70
CA PRO A 188 2.25 -3.87 17.44
C PRO A 188 1.29 -3.47 16.30
N THR A 189 0.11 -4.09 16.23
CA THR A 189 -0.90 -3.76 15.20
C THR A 189 -1.49 -2.36 15.39
N ARG A 190 -1.72 -1.93 16.64
CA ARG A 190 -2.26 -0.60 16.95
C ARG A 190 -1.27 0.48 16.51
N ASP A 191 0.01 0.27 16.77
CA ASP A 191 1.03 1.25 16.48
C ASP A 191 1.31 1.36 14.98
N LEU A 192 1.20 0.26 14.25
CA LEU A 192 1.24 0.30 12.78
C LEU A 192 0.07 1.12 12.21
N VAL A 193 -1.14 1.00 12.77
CA VAL A 193 -2.30 1.80 12.34
C VAL A 193 -2.06 3.29 12.58
N ILE A 194 -1.55 3.64 13.76
CA ILE A 194 -1.24 5.03 14.11
C ILE A 194 -0.13 5.58 13.19
N LEU A 195 0.95 4.82 13.00
CA LEU A 195 2.04 5.18 12.08
C LEU A 195 1.51 5.49 10.68
N LYS A 196 0.67 4.62 10.12
CA LYS A 196 0.07 4.83 8.79
C LYS A 196 -0.79 6.09 8.71
N GLY A 197 -1.50 6.43 9.78
CA GLY A 197 -2.25 7.69 9.89
C GLY A 197 -1.34 8.91 9.77
N TYR A 198 -0.22 8.93 10.50
CA TYR A 198 0.78 10.02 10.40
C TYR A 198 1.46 10.06 9.04
N MET A 199 1.81 8.90 8.49
CA MET A 199 2.37 8.83 7.14
C MET A 199 1.42 9.48 6.13
N GLU A 200 0.13 9.16 6.15
CA GLU A 200 -0.84 9.74 5.22
C GLU A 200 -0.85 11.27 5.29
N ILE A 201 -0.78 11.85 6.50
CA ILE A 201 -0.68 13.30 6.70
C ILE A 201 0.58 13.86 6.03
N PHE A 202 1.75 13.28 6.31
CA PHE A 202 3.01 13.76 5.77
C PHE A 202 3.12 13.59 4.25
N LEU A 203 2.62 12.48 3.70
CA LEU A 203 2.57 12.26 2.25
C LEU A 203 1.70 13.32 1.57
N LYS A 204 0.48 13.56 2.08
CA LYS A 204 -0.42 14.59 1.55
C LYS A 204 0.19 15.98 1.65
N GLN A 205 0.90 16.27 2.73
CA GLN A 205 1.57 17.54 2.91
C GLN A 205 2.65 17.76 1.85
N ILE A 206 3.53 16.77 1.61
CA ILE A 206 4.57 16.87 0.59
C ILE A 206 3.94 16.99 -0.80
N GLU A 207 2.95 16.15 -1.10
CA GLU A 207 2.24 16.18 -2.37
C GLU A 207 1.59 17.55 -2.65
N MET A 208 0.89 18.11 -1.66
CA MET A 208 0.32 19.45 -1.75
C MET A 208 1.39 20.50 -2.07
N GLN A 209 2.55 20.45 -1.40
CA GLN A 209 3.65 21.38 -1.66
C GLN A 209 4.24 21.24 -3.06
N LEU A 210 4.30 20.01 -3.60
CA LEU A 210 4.75 19.76 -4.97
C LEU A 210 3.76 20.30 -6.00
N LEU A 211 2.46 20.11 -5.75
CA LEU A 211 1.41 20.59 -6.64
C LEU A 211 1.37 22.12 -6.71
N ILE A 212 1.47 22.81 -5.57
CA ILE A 212 1.53 24.27 -5.50
C ILE A 212 2.70 24.79 -6.36
N ARG A 213 3.91 24.25 -6.16
CA ARG A 213 5.09 24.66 -6.95
C ARG A 213 4.94 24.39 -8.44
N SER A 214 4.35 23.25 -8.81
CA SER A 214 4.11 22.94 -10.22
C SER A 214 3.12 23.89 -10.90
N ALA A 215 2.17 24.46 -10.14
CA ALA A 215 1.25 25.47 -10.65
C ALA A 215 1.96 26.82 -10.86
N ASP A 216 2.88 27.19 -9.96
CA ASP A 216 3.70 28.40 -10.10
C ASP A 216 4.58 28.34 -11.36
N ASP A 217 5.21 27.19 -11.63
CA ASP A 217 6.03 26.97 -12.83
C ASP A 217 5.23 27.07 -14.14
N VAL A 218 3.98 26.59 -14.15
CA VAL A 218 3.08 26.72 -15.30
C VAL A 218 2.68 28.18 -15.52
N THR A 219 2.41 28.91 -14.44
CA THR A 219 2.02 30.32 -14.50
C THR A 219 3.18 31.17 -15.04
N LEU A 220 4.41 30.96 -14.54
CA LEU A 220 5.62 31.62 -15.01
C LEU A 220 5.89 31.38 -16.50
N LYS A 221 5.77 30.13 -16.98
CA LYS A 221 5.90 29.83 -18.42
C LYS A 221 4.85 30.54 -19.26
N SER A 222 3.60 30.56 -18.80
CA SER A 222 2.52 31.22 -19.52
C SER A 222 2.70 32.74 -19.62
N ASP A 223 3.34 33.35 -18.62
CA ASP A 223 3.66 34.77 -18.62
C ASP A 223 4.88 35.10 -19.49
N ILE A 224 5.91 34.24 -19.53
CA ILE A 224 7.06 34.35 -20.44
C ILE A 224 6.59 34.26 -21.90
N ASP A 225 5.80 33.24 -22.24
CA ASP A 225 5.28 33.05 -23.61
C ASP A 225 4.41 34.25 -24.08
N ARG A 226 3.72 34.92 -23.16
CA ARG A 226 2.91 36.13 -23.44
C ARG A 226 3.76 37.39 -23.64
N VAL A 227 4.92 37.48 -23.01
CA VAL A 227 5.85 38.61 -23.20
C VAL A 227 6.57 38.46 -24.54
N GLU A 228 7.03 37.26 -24.89
CA GLU A 228 7.71 37.01 -26.18
C GLU A 228 6.79 37.23 -27.40
N MET A 229 5.49 36.95 -27.27
CA MET A 229 4.51 37.25 -28.33
C MET A 229 4.18 38.74 -28.53
N LYS A 230 4.56 39.62 -27.59
CA LYS A 230 4.32 41.07 -27.72
C LYS A 230 5.52 41.83 -28.27
N GLU A 231 6.69 41.19 -28.35
CA GLU A 231 7.94 41.79 -28.83
C GLU A 231 8.34 41.34 -30.25
N GLY A 232 7.52 40.50 -30.91
CA GLY A 232 7.66 40.12 -32.33
C GLY A 232 6.56 40.71 -33.21
#